data_AF-F3ARE0-F1
#
_entry.id   AF-F3ARE0-F1
#
_cell.length_a   1.000
_cell.length_b   1.000
_cell.length_c   1.000
_cell.angle_alpha   90.00
_cell.angle_beta   90.00
_cell.angle_gamma   90.00
#
_symmetry.space_group_name_H-M   'P 1'
#
loop_
_entity.id
_entity.type
_entity.pdbx_description
1 polymer ?
#
loop_
_entity_poly.entity_id
_entity_poly.type
_entity_poly.pdbx_seq_one_letter_code
_entity_poly.pdbx_strand_id
1 'polypeptide(L)'
;MLDDKYVTMEIEKVKHIALVAHDGKKRELVDWCEKNKEILKGHFLCGTGTTARLIAERTGLPVKGYCSGPLGGDQQIGAKIVEGQIDFMIFLWDPLEAQPHDPDVKALLRIAVVYDIPIANNLATADFMLHSKYMNESYSRQIENFDKKVQNRVEEMK
;
A
#
# COMPACT_ATOMS: atom_id res chain seq x y z
N MET A 1 -16.63 -8.99 -28.02
CA MET A 1 -15.86 -7.74 -27.85
C MET A 1 -15.30 -7.80 -26.44
N LEU A 2 -13.98 -7.74 -26.26
CA LEU A 2 -13.37 -7.69 -24.93
C LEU A 2 -13.92 -6.44 -24.23
N ASP A 3 -14.37 -6.60 -22.98
CA ASP A 3 -14.99 -5.52 -22.21
C ASP A 3 -13.92 -4.48 -21.85
N ASP A 4 -13.76 -3.50 -22.74
CA ASP A 4 -12.76 -2.44 -22.73
C ASP A 4 -12.95 -1.45 -21.56
N LYS A 5 -13.93 -1.72 -20.69
CA LYS A 5 -14.22 -1.00 -19.45
C LYS A 5 -13.21 -1.31 -18.35
N TYR A 6 -12.55 -2.47 -18.39
CA TYR A 6 -11.60 -2.92 -17.38
C TYR A 6 -10.24 -3.27 -18.00
N VAL A 7 -9.18 -3.08 -17.21
CA VAL A 7 -7.83 -3.57 -17.52
C VAL A 7 -7.39 -4.56 -16.45
N THR A 8 -6.71 -5.62 -16.89
CA THR A 8 -6.13 -6.61 -15.98
C THR A 8 -4.79 -6.10 -15.47
N MET A 9 -4.63 -6.05 -14.15
CA MET A 9 -3.33 -5.85 -13.51
C MET A 9 -2.95 -7.11 -12.73
N GLU A 10 -1.68 -7.49 -12.79
CA GLU A 10 -1.14 -8.61 -12.03
C GLU A 10 -0.41 -8.11 -10.79
N ILE A 11 -0.64 -8.78 -9.66
CA ILE A 11 0.23 -8.71 -8.49
C ILE A 11 1.13 -9.94 -8.58
N GLU A 12 2.43 -9.71 -8.71
CA GLU A 12 3.42 -10.78 -8.83
C GLU A 12 3.56 -11.59 -7.54
N LYS A 13 4.15 -12.78 -7.60
CA LYS A 13 4.47 -13.59 -6.41
C LYS A 13 5.27 -12.81 -5.37
N VAL A 14 6.30 -12.06 -5.81
CA VAL A 14 7.08 -11.18 -4.95
C VAL A 14 6.41 -9.81 -4.89
N LYS A 15 5.75 -9.54 -3.75
CA LYS A 15 4.99 -8.31 -3.50
C LYS A 15 5.88 -7.09 -3.25
N HIS A 16 5.34 -5.91 -3.54
CA HIS A 16 5.87 -4.61 -3.16
C HIS A 16 4.99 -3.98 -2.07
N ILE A 17 5.44 -4.13 -0.83
CA ILE A 17 4.66 -3.86 0.38
C ILE A 17 5.01 -2.49 0.96
N ALA A 18 4.01 -1.62 1.07
CA ALA A 18 4.09 -0.39 1.84
C ALA A 18 3.75 -0.64 3.32
N LEU A 19 4.63 -0.20 4.22
CA LEU A 19 4.51 -0.30 5.67
C LEU A 19 4.40 1.11 6.26
N VAL A 20 3.20 1.49 6.68
CA VAL A 20 2.88 2.84 7.15
C VAL A 20 2.20 2.77 8.52
N ALA A 21 2.57 3.66 9.42
CA ALA A 21 1.94 3.77 10.73
C ALA A 21 1.95 5.19 11.27
N HIS A 22 0.85 5.62 11.90
CA HIS A 22 0.84 6.81 12.76
C HIS A 22 1.74 6.59 13.98
N ASP A 23 2.15 7.67 14.65
CA ASP A 23 3.12 7.62 15.75
C ASP A 23 2.71 6.64 16.86
N GLY A 24 1.45 6.69 17.31
CA GLY A 24 0.90 5.76 18.31
C GLY A 24 0.90 4.29 17.88
N LYS A 25 1.02 4.01 16.58
CA LYS A 25 0.95 2.66 15.98
C LYS A 25 2.28 2.10 15.50
N LYS A 26 3.35 2.90 15.49
CA LYS A 26 4.67 2.48 14.99
C LYS A 26 5.21 1.27 15.74
N ARG A 27 5.10 1.25 17.07
CA ARG A 27 5.58 0.11 17.87
C ARG A 27 4.85 -1.18 17.50
N GLU A 28 3.53 -1.12 17.38
CA GLU A 28 2.70 -2.26 16.98
C GLU A 28 3.12 -2.81 15.61
N LEU A 29 3.34 -1.91 14.62
CA LEU A 29 3.78 -2.33 13.28
C LEU A 29 5.19 -2.94 13.29
N VAL A 30 6.12 -2.35 14.05
CA VAL A 30 7.50 -2.85 14.18
C VAL A 30 7.52 -4.25 14.81
N ASP A 31 6.79 -4.45 15.91
CA ASP A 31 6.70 -5.76 16.58
C ASP A 31 6.05 -6.80 15.67
N TRP A 32 5.03 -6.40 14.91
CA TRP A 32 4.41 -7.27 13.91
C TRP A 32 5.38 -7.63 12.78
N CYS A 33 6.20 -6.69 12.31
CA CYS A 33 7.22 -6.97 11.29
C CYS A 33 8.29 -7.93 11.80
N GLU A 34 8.74 -7.79 13.05
CA GLU A 34 9.72 -8.72 13.64
C GLU A 34 9.15 -10.14 13.73
N LYS A 35 7.92 -10.28 14.23
CA LYS A 35 7.24 -11.59 14.32
C LYS A 35 7.11 -12.27 12.95
N ASN A 36 6.92 -11.50 11.89
CA ASN A 36 6.63 -11.98 10.54
C ASN A 36 7.83 -11.85 9.57
N LYS A 37 9.04 -11.55 10.08
CA LYS A 37 10.18 -11.20 9.22
C LYS A 37 10.54 -12.27 8.20
N GLU A 38 10.33 -13.54 8.55
CA GLU A 38 10.65 -14.68 7.68
C GLU A 38 9.80 -14.73 6.41
N ILE A 39 8.58 -14.17 6.46
CA ILE A 39 7.74 -14.00 5.27
C ILE A 39 8.11 -12.69 4.57
N LEU A 40 8.23 -11.60 5.34
CA LEU A 40 8.49 -10.25 4.81
C LEU A 40 9.83 -10.15 4.05
N LYS A 41 10.85 -10.94 4.41
CA LYS A 41 12.13 -11.00 3.69
C LYS A 41 12.02 -11.46 2.24
N GLY A 42 10.92 -12.13 1.87
CA GLY A 42 10.64 -12.59 0.51
C GLY A 42 10.03 -11.53 -0.39
N HIS A 43 9.84 -10.30 0.10
CA HIS A 43 9.13 -9.21 -0.57
C HIS A 43 9.95 -7.92 -0.56
N PHE A 44 9.59 -6.99 -1.45
CA PHE A 44 10.16 -5.65 -1.42
C PHE A 44 9.38 -4.79 -0.43
N LEU A 45 10.09 -4.20 0.53
CA LEU A 45 9.48 -3.42 1.60
C LEU A 45 9.81 -1.93 1.42
N CYS A 46 8.82 -1.09 1.64
CA CYS A 46 8.99 0.35 1.71
C CYS A 46 8.12 0.93 2.82
N GLY A 47 8.41 2.15 3.27
CA GLY A 47 7.61 2.81 4.29
C GLY A 47 7.96 4.29 4.43
N THR A 48 7.14 5.02 5.18
CA THR A 48 7.37 6.45 5.42
C THR A 48 8.42 6.69 6.51
N GLY A 49 9.21 7.75 6.33
CA GLY A 49 10.22 8.31 7.24
C GLY A 49 10.66 7.42 8.40
N THR A 50 10.18 7.74 9.60
CA THR A 50 10.55 7.06 10.85
C THR A 50 10.07 5.62 10.92
N THR A 51 8.94 5.27 10.30
CA THR A 51 8.42 3.89 10.27
C THR A 51 9.41 2.95 9.58
N ALA A 52 9.85 3.29 8.36
CA ALA A 52 10.80 2.48 7.62
C ALA A 52 12.11 2.28 8.38
N ARG A 53 12.63 3.37 8.98
CA ARG A 53 13.85 3.33 9.78
C ARG A 53 13.73 2.40 10.99
N LEU A 54 12.67 2.54 11.78
CA LEU A 54 12.46 1.72 12.98
C LEU A 54 12.33 0.23 12.63
N ILE A 55 11.63 -0.10 11.55
CA ILE A 55 11.48 -1.49 11.09
C ILE A 55 12.84 -2.04 10.66
N ALA A 56 13.60 -1.29 9.83
CA ALA A 56 14.91 -1.73 9.38
C ALA A 56 15.89 -1.94 10.55
N GLU A 57 15.95 -1.00 11.49
CA GLU A 57 16.80 -1.08 12.68
C GLU A 57 16.42 -2.26 13.59
N ARG A 58 15.12 -2.54 13.75
CA ARG A 58 14.65 -3.61 14.65
C ARG A 58 14.79 -5.01 14.05
N THR A 59 14.50 -5.14 12.76
CA THR A 59 14.33 -6.45 12.09
C THR A 59 15.52 -6.86 11.22
N GLY A 60 16.35 -5.90 10.82
CA GLY A 60 17.39 -6.10 9.81
C GLY A 60 16.86 -6.23 8.37
N LEU A 61 15.55 -6.06 8.14
CA LEU A 61 14.97 -6.11 6.80
C LEU A 61 15.36 -4.88 5.96
N PRO A 62 15.62 -5.03 4.66
CA PRO A 62 15.86 -3.89 3.77
C PRO A 62 14.53 -3.18 3.47
N VAL A 63 14.28 -2.06 4.16
CA VAL A 63 13.07 -1.24 3.96
C VAL A 63 13.44 0.09 3.29
N LYS A 64 12.92 0.34 2.09
CA LYS A 64 13.10 1.63 1.41
C LYS A 64 12.32 2.73 2.14
N GLY A 65 13.03 3.74 2.61
CA GLY A 65 12.44 4.93 3.25
C GLY A 65 11.95 5.97 2.25
N TYR A 66 10.72 6.45 2.46
CA TYR A 66 10.16 7.65 1.84
C TYR A 66 10.15 8.81 2.85
N CYS A 67 9.63 9.99 2.46
CA CYS A 67 9.39 11.09 3.38
C CYS A 67 8.44 10.65 4.52
N SER A 68 8.39 11.40 5.62
CA SER A 68 7.34 11.20 6.63
C SER A 68 5.97 11.53 6.03
N GLY A 69 4.90 10.89 6.52
CA GLY A 69 3.53 11.14 6.05
C GLY A 69 3.18 12.64 5.98
N PRO A 70 3.33 13.41 7.08
CA PRO A 70 3.06 14.85 7.10
C PRO A 70 3.87 15.70 6.13
N LEU A 71 5.01 15.19 5.63
CA LEU A 71 5.89 15.87 4.68
C LEU A 71 5.76 15.32 3.25
N GLY A 72 4.63 14.65 2.94
CA GLY A 72 4.30 14.16 1.60
C GLY A 72 4.66 12.69 1.36
N GLY A 73 5.08 11.94 2.39
CA GLY A 73 5.37 10.50 2.27
C GLY A 73 4.16 9.69 1.80
N ASP A 74 2.96 10.05 2.25
CA ASP A 74 1.73 9.35 1.87
C ASP A 74 1.41 9.58 0.38
N GLN A 75 1.72 10.77 -0.14
CA GLN A 75 1.58 11.09 -1.56
C GLN A 75 2.62 10.36 -2.41
N GLN A 76 3.85 10.18 -1.92
CA GLN A 76 4.86 9.36 -2.59
C GLN A 76 4.39 7.90 -2.71
N ILE A 77 3.82 7.33 -1.65
CA ILE A 77 3.26 5.96 -1.69
C ILE A 77 2.07 5.92 -2.66
N GLY A 78 1.16 6.89 -2.59
CA GLY A 78 0.00 6.95 -3.48
C GLY A 78 0.37 7.02 -4.96
N ALA A 79 1.40 7.80 -5.31
CA ALA A 79 1.94 7.84 -6.67
C ALA A 79 2.51 6.48 -7.10
N LYS A 80 3.21 5.79 -6.19
CA LYS A 80 3.78 4.46 -6.49
C LYS A 80 2.71 3.37 -6.64
N ILE A 81 1.57 3.49 -5.96
CA ILE A 81 0.40 2.63 -6.21
C ILE A 81 -0.12 2.82 -7.64
N VAL A 82 -0.28 4.08 -8.07
CA VAL A 82 -0.72 4.42 -9.42
C VAL A 82 0.24 3.89 -10.50
N GLU A 83 1.54 3.97 -10.24
CA GLU A 83 2.59 3.46 -11.12
C GLU A 83 2.74 1.92 -11.10
N GLY A 84 1.95 1.20 -10.28
CA GLY A 84 2.06 -0.25 -10.12
C GLY A 84 3.34 -0.72 -9.41
N GLN A 85 4.05 0.19 -8.73
CA GLN A 85 5.30 -0.08 -7.99
C GLN A 85 5.06 -0.42 -6.50
N ILE A 86 3.82 -0.25 -6.02
CA ILE A 86 3.34 -0.72 -4.72
C ILE A 86 2.01 -1.43 -4.99
N ASP A 87 1.94 -2.69 -4.60
CA ASP A 87 0.83 -3.59 -4.90
C ASP A 87 0.20 -4.20 -3.64
N PHE A 88 0.69 -3.83 -2.45
CA PHE A 88 0.18 -4.25 -1.16
C PHE A 88 0.48 -3.19 -0.10
N MET A 89 -0.46 -2.90 0.80
CA MET A 89 -0.24 -1.89 1.84
C MET A 89 -0.73 -2.35 3.22
N ILE A 90 0.13 -2.16 4.22
CA ILE A 90 -0.23 -2.22 5.64
C ILE A 90 -0.14 -0.79 6.17
N PHE A 91 -1.29 -0.23 6.54
CA PHE A 91 -1.39 1.12 7.08
C PHE A 91 -2.12 1.12 8.43
N LEU A 92 -1.34 1.07 9.51
CA LEU A 92 -1.85 1.21 10.88
C LEU A 92 -2.03 2.69 11.23
N TRP A 93 -3.19 3.23 10.88
CA TRP A 93 -3.59 4.57 11.27
C TRP A 93 -4.22 4.58 12.67
N ASP A 94 -4.11 5.70 13.37
CA ASP A 94 -4.73 5.93 14.67
C ASP A 94 -6.18 6.42 14.49
N PRO A 95 -7.20 5.68 14.93
CA PRO A 95 -8.59 6.06 14.76
C PRO A 95 -9.13 7.01 15.83
N LEU A 96 -8.35 7.29 16.88
CA LEU A 96 -8.78 8.10 18.03
C LEU A 96 -8.07 9.46 18.08
N GLU A 97 -6.99 9.63 17.33
CA GLU A 97 -6.24 10.89 17.25
C GLU A 97 -6.36 11.55 15.88
N ALA A 98 -6.80 12.81 15.87
CA ALA A 98 -6.82 13.62 14.66
C ALA A 98 -5.39 13.87 14.16
N GLN A 99 -5.12 13.56 12.88
CA GLN A 99 -3.83 13.87 12.28
C GLN A 99 -3.89 15.17 11.48
N PRO A 100 -2.81 15.98 11.51
CA PRO A 100 -2.72 17.18 10.67
C PRO A 100 -2.74 16.87 9.16
N HIS A 101 -2.45 15.62 8.80
CA HIS A 101 -2.42 15.10 7.43
C HIS A 101 -3.55 14.10 7.16
N ASP A 102 -4.65 14.15 7.93
CA ASP A 102 -5.87 13.34 7.70
C ASP A 102 -6.38 13.33 6.24
N PRO A 103 -6.35 14.46 5.48
CA PRO A 103 -6.69 14.46 4.07
C PRO A 103 -5.80 13.52 3.23
N ASP A 104 -4.50 13.46 3.54
CA ASP A 104 -3.53 12.64 2.83
C ASP A 104 -3.76 11.15 3.16
N VAL A 105 -4.09 10.82 4.41
CA VAL A 105 -4.51 9.46 4.82
C VAL A 105 -5.71 8.99 4.00
N LYS A 106 -6.75 9.81 3.91
CA LYS A 106 -7.97 9.47 3.15
C LYS A 106 -7.68 9.37 1.65
N ALA A 107 -6.83 10.23 1.11
CA ALA A 107 -6.42 10.18 -0.28
C ALA A 107 -5.65 8.89 -0.61
N LEU A 108 -4.76 8.45 0.30
CA LEU A 108 -4.00 7.21 0.16
C LEU A 108 -4.90 5.96 0.26
N LEU A 109 -5.82 5.91 1.22
CA LEU A 109 -6.78 4.80 1.30
C LEU A 109 -7.67 4.74 0.06
N ARG A 110 -8.14 5.89 -0.41
CA ARG A 110 -8.95 5.99 -1.63
C ARG A 110 -8.18 5.49 -2.85
N ILE A 111 -6.91 5.89 -3.04
CA ILE A 111 -6.15 5.45 -4.23
C ILE A 111 -5.89 3.93 -4.19
N ALA A 112 -5.66 3.36 -3.02
CA ALA A 112 -5.49 1.91 -2.88
C ALA A 112 -6.75 1.14 -3.31
N VAL A 113 -7.94 1.65 -2.96
CA VAL A 113 -9.22 1.08 -3.43
C VAL A 113 -9.40 1.25 -4.93
N VAL A 114 -9.02 2.41 -5.51
CA VAL A 114 -9.12 2.66 -6.95
C VAL A 114 -8.28 1.67 -7.77
N TYR A 115 -7.09 1.32 -7.28
CA TYR A 115 -6.17 0.38 -7.93
C TYR A 115 -6.31 -1.06 -7.42
N ASP A 116 -7.35 -1.32 -6.62
CA ASP A 116 -7.73 -2.62 -6.09
C ASP A 116 -6.57 -3.42 -5.46
N ILE A 117 -5.70 -2.74 -4.69
CA ILE A 117 -4.61 -3.40 -3.99
C ILE A 117 -5.08 -3.89 -2.59
N PRO A 118 -4.55 -5.01 -2.08
CA PRO A 118 -4.79 -5.41 -0.70
C PRO A 118 -4.35 -4.33 0.30
N ILE A 119 -5.27 -3.97 1.20
CA ILE A 119 -5.02 -3.01 2.29
C ILE A 119 -5.33 -3.60 3.65
N ALA A 120 -4.36 -3.56 4.56
CA ALA A 120 -4.55 -3.90 5.96
C ALA A 120 -4.49 -2.65 6.83
N ASN A 121 -5.61 -2.29 7.45
CA ASN A 121 -5.70 -1.12 8.33
C ASN A 121 -5.63 -1.45 9.83
N ASN A 122 -5.43 -2.72 10.16
CA ASN A 122 -5.25 -3.22 11.52
C ASN A 122 -4.44 -4.54 11.47
N LEU A 123 -3.94 -4.97 12.63
CA LEU A 123 -3.12 -6.17 12.73
C LEU A 123 -3.88 -7.45 12.36
N ALA A 124 -5.18 -7.56 12.69
CA ALA A 124 -5.96 -8.73 12.33
C ALA A 124 -6.04 -8.91 10.81
N THR A 125 -6.29 -7.83 10.07
CA THR A 125 -6.32 -7.85 8.59
C THR A 125 -4.93 -8.14 8.04
N ALA A 126 -3.88 -7.57 8.64
CA ALA A 126 -2.49 -7.82 8.24
C ALA A 126 -2.12 -9.31 8.41
N ASP A 127 -2.50 -9.93 9.52
CA ASP A 127 -2.29 -11.36 9.77
C ASP A 127 -3.00 -12.23 8.74
N PHE A 128 -4.29 -11.96 8.48
CA PHE A 128 -5.07 -12.70 7.47
C PHE A 128 -4.46 -12.56 6.08
N MET A 129 -4.08 -11.35 5.68
CA MET A 129 -3.53 -11.11 4.35
C MET A 129 -2.14 -11.75 4.18
N LEU A 130 -1.27 -11.64 5.19
CA LEU A 130 0.09 -12.20 5.10
C LEU A 130 0.10 -13.74 5.07
N HIS A 131 -0.90 -14.39 5.64
CA HIS A 131 -1.06 -15.85 5.62
C HIS A 131 -1.96 -16.36 4.48
N SER A 132 -2.45 -15.46 3.63
CA SER A 132 -3.20 -15.85 2.43
C SER A 132 -2.32 -16.65 1.47
N LYS A 133 -2.88 -17.66 0.81
CA LYS A 133 -2.19 -18.39 -0.26
C LYS A 133 -1.66 -17.46 -1.36
N TYR A 134 -2.34 -16.33 -1.61
CA TYR A 134 -1.97 -15.35 -2.63
C TYR A 134 -0.68 -14.56 -2.32
N MET A 135 -0.15 -14.65 -1.10
CA MET A 135 1.20 -14.13 -0.84
C MET A 135 2.29 -14.92 -1.58
N ASN A 136 2.03 -16.20 -1.87
CA ASN A 136 2.99 -17.12 -2.51
C ASN A 136 2.70 -17.39 -3.99
N GLU A 137 1.71 -16.71 -4.56
CA GLU A 137 1.23 -16.86 -5.94
C GLU A 137 1.08 -15.47 -6.58
N SER A 138 1.02 -15.43 -7.91
CA SER A 138 0.56 -14.23 -8.60
C SER A 138 -0.97 -14.13 -8.53
N TYR A 139 -1.51 -12.92 -8.52
CA TYR A 139 -2.93 -12.66 -8.43
C TYR A 139 -3.35 -11.58 -9.44
N SER A 140 -4.22 -11.95 -10.38
CA SER A 140 -4.76 -11.01 -11.35
C SER A 140 -6.02 -10.32 -10.81
N ARG A 141 -6.10 -9.01 -10.99
CA ARG A 141 -7.25 -8.18 -10.63
C ARG A 141 -7.73 -7.35 -11.82
N GLN A 142 -9.00 -7.00 -11.82
CA GLN A 142 -9.60 -6.15 -12.85
C GLN A 142 -9.81 -4.76 -12.24
N ILE A 143 -9.17 -3.74 -12.81
CA ILE A 143 -9.40 -2.35 -12.43
C ILE A 143 -10.09 -1.60 -13.56
N GLU A 144 -10.74 -0.49 -13.27
CA GLU A 144 -11.36 0.32 -14.32
C GLU A 144 -10.31 0.83 -15.31
N ASN A 145 -10.64 0.81 -16.60
CA ASN A 145 -9.80 1.38 -17.65
C ASN A 145 -9.91 2.92 -17.60
N PHE A 146 -9.05 3.55 -16.79
CA PHE A 146 -9.05 5.00 -16.61
C PHE A 146 -8.65 5.74 -17.88
N ASP A 147 -7.75 5.21 -18.70
CA ASP A 147 -7.34 5.82 -19.97
C ASP A 147 -8.54 5.98 -20.91
N LYS A 148 -9.36 4.92 -21.03
CA LYS A 148 -10.59 4.98 -21.82
C LYS A 148 -11.62 5.95 -21.23
N LYS A 149 -11.80 5.98 -19.90
CA LYS A 149 -12.69 6.95 -19.26
C LYS A 149 -12.26 8.40 -19.52
N VAL A 150 -10.95 8.67 -19.52
CA VAL A 150 -10.42 10.01 -19.82
C VAL A 150 -10.64 10.35 -21.29
N GLN A 151 -10.38 9.43 -22.21
CA GLN A 151 -10.64 9.62 -23.64
C GLN A 151 -12.11 9.96 -23.92
N ASN A 152 -13.05 9.17 -23.38
CA ASN A 152 -14.48 9.42 -23.54
C ASN A 152 -14.90 10.80 -23.02
N ARG A 153 -14.39 11.23 -21.86
CA ARG A 153 -14.67 12.56 -21.31
C ARG A 153 -14.13 13.68 -22.19
N VAL A 154 -12.94 13.51 -22.75
CA VAL A 154 -12.37 14.50 -23.69
C VAL A 154 -13.20 14.59 -24.96
N GLU A 155 -13.76 13.48 -25.44
CA GLU A 155 -14.66 13.46 -26.59
C GLU A 155 -16.00 14.14 -26.30
N GLU A 156 -16.61 13.91 -25.13
CA GLU A 156 -17.86 14.56 -24.70
C GLU A 156 -17.75 16.09 -24.54
N MET A 157 -16.52 16.60 -24.33
CA MET A 157 -16.25 18.03 -24.16
C MET A 157 -15.93 18.76 -25.47
N LYS A 158 -15.88 18.05 -26.61
CA LYS A 158 -15.70 18.62 -27.95
C LYS A 158 -17.05 18.91 -28.60
#